data_AF-A0A7S2ET05-F1
#
_entry.id   AF-A0A7S2ET05-F1
#
_cell.length_a   1.000
_cell.length_b   1.000
_cell.length_c   1.000
_cell.angle_alpha   90.00
_cell.angle_beta   90.00
_cell.angle_gamma   90.00
#
_symmetry.space_group_name_H-M   'P 1'
#
loop_
_entity.id
_entity.type
_entity.pdbx_description
1 polymer ?
#
loop_
_entity_poly.entity_id
_entity_poly.type
_entity_poly.pdbx_seq_one_letter_code
_entity_poly.pdbx_strand_id
1 'polypeptide(L)'
;DLAVKLYSLAAETEGFLGRHSQMEIYCREVLVQKSISTLQKKNVYLAKLDRMANAELRYDDACRLCLTVLKELGCGFPRGGVMGLMKAVVSVRRTVKMVKQTPTEVLDSLPVVTDPSKLAKVEFLNRLNVWCYLAGEKFVYLFLLTTTKMVETTFSHGVFEWSA
;
A
#
# COMPACT_ATOMS: atom_id res chain seq x y z
N ASP A 1 1.04 -16.07 -19.45
CA ASP A 1 1.53 -15.00 -18.56
C ASP A 1 1.96 -13.70 -19.28
N LEU A 2 2.03 -13.67 -20.61
CA LEU A 2 2.27 -12.43 -21.37
C LEU A 2 1.02 -11.53 -21.45
N ALA A 3 -0.16 -12.12 -21.63
CA ALA A 3 -1.43 -11.38 -21.69
C ALA A 3 -1.63 -10.50 -20.44
N VAL A 4 -1.53 -11.07 -19.24
CA VAL A 4 -1.68 -10.32 -17.97
C VAL A 4 -0.74 -9.12 -17.91
N LYS A 5 0.52 -9.28 -18.34
CA LYS A 5 1.49 -8.18 -18.39
C LYS A 5 1.09 -7.10 -19.40
N LEU A 6 0.66 -7.48 -20.60
CA LEU A 6 0.20 -6.53 -21.63
C LEU A 6 -1.04 -5.76 -21.16
N TYR A 7 -2.04 -6.45 -20.62
CA TYR A 7 -3.24 -5.82 -20.08
C TYR A 7 -2.94 -4.92 -18.87
N SER A 8 -2.02 -5.33 -17.99
CA SER A 8 -1.60 -4.50 -16.84
C SER A 8 -0.89 -3.23 -17.30
N LEU A 9 0.04 -3.33 -18.25
CA LEU A 9 0.73 -2.18 -18.82
C LEU A 9 -0.23 -1.24 -19.56
N ALA A 10 -1.18 -1.82 -20.31
CA ALA A 10 -2.19 -1.03 -21.01
C ALA A 10 -3.12 -0.30 -20.02
N ALA A 11 -3.50 -0.94 -18.91
CA ALA A 11 -4.25 -0.29 -17.84
C ALA A 11 -3.46 0.90 -17.26
N GLU A 12 -2.19 0.71 -16.88
CA GLU A 12 -1.35 1.79 -16.35
C GLU A 12 -1.21 2.95 -17.34
N THR A 13 -0.91 2.64 -18.60
CA THR A 13 -0.70 3.64 -19.65
C THR A 13 -1.97 4.46 -19.90
N GLU A 14 -3.11 3.81 -20.07
CA GLU A 14 -4.39 4.49 -20.27
C GLU A 14 -4.81 5.28 -19.02
N GLY A 15 -4.45 4.80 -17.82
CA GLY A 15 -4.60 5.53 -16.56
C GLY A 15 -3.82 6.84 -16.56
N PHE A 16 -2.52 6.80 -16.92
CA PHE A 16 -1.67 8.00 -17.02
C PHE A 16 -2.14 8.98 -18.09
N LEU A 17 -2.71 8.49 -19.18
CA LEU A 17 -3.28 9.32 -20.24
C LEU A 17 -4.67 9.89 -19.88
N GLY A 18 -5.21 9.61 -18.69
CA GLY A 18 -6.55 10.05 -18.28
C GLY A 18 -7.69 9.32 -19.01
N ARG A 19 -7.39 8.26 -19.77
CA ARG A 19 -8.37 7.46 -20.53
C ARG A 19 -9.00 6.38 -19.65
N HIS A 20 -9.67 6.85 -18.60
CA HIS A 20 -10.14 6.00 -17.50
C HIS A 20 -11.15 4.93 -17.89
N SER A 21 -11.93 5.13 -18.95
CA SER A 21 -12.84 4.10 -19.48
C SER A 21 -12.09 2.90 -20.05
N GLN A 22 -11.01 3.17 -20.81
CA GLN A 22 -10.19 2.12 -21.42
C GLN A 22 -9.35 1.40 -20.34
N MET A 23 -8.82 2.16 -19.39
CA MET A 23 -8.16 1.62 -18.20
C MET A 23 -9.05 0.60 -17.48
N GLU A 24 -10.33 0.93 -17.21
CA GLU A 24 -11.25 0.02 -16.50
C GLU A 24 -11.53 -1.28 -17.26
N ILE A 25 -11.56 -1.24 -18.60
CA ILE A 25 -11.69 -2.46 -19.42
C ILE A 25 -10.49 -3.38 -19.17
N TYR A 26 -9.27 -2.85 -19.30
CA TYR A 26 -8.06 -3.64 -19.08
C TYR A 26 -7.91 -4.13 -17.64
N CYS A 27 -8.26 -3.29 -16.66
CA CYS A 27 -8.30 -3.69 -15.26
C CYS A 27 -9.24 -4.87 -15.05
N ARG A 28 -10.46 -4.81 -15.61
CA ARG A 28 -11.45 -5.88 -15.48
C ARG A 28 -10.94 -7.21 -16.02
N GLU A 29 -10.36 -7.22 -17.22
CA GLU A 29 -9.82 -8.42 -17.86
C GLU A 29 -8.77 -9.14 -17.00
N VAL A 30 -7.96 -8.40 -16.24
CA VAL A 30 -6.97 -8.98 -15.33
C VAL A 30 -7.61 -9.39 -14.00
N LEU A 31 -8.48 -8.56 -13.43
CA LEU A 31 -9.05 -8.79 -12.10
C LEU A 31 -9.96 -10.04 -12.05
N VAL A 32 -10.69 -10.35 -13.13
CA VAL A 32 -11.57 -11.52 -13.20
C VAL A 32 -10.82 -12.87 -13.24
N GLN A 33 -9.53 -12.85 -13.58
CA GLN A 33 -8.72 -14.08 -13.65
C GLN A 33 -8.42 -14.59 -12.24
N LYS A 34 -9.04 -15.71 -11.85
CA LYS A 34 -8.88 -16.31 -10.51
C LYS A 34 -7.56 -17.09 -10.33
N SER A 35 -6.93 -17.48 -11.44
CA SER A 35 -5.71 -18.30 -11.44
C SER A 35 -4.42 -17.53 -11.14
N ILE A 36 -4.47 -16.20 -11.16
CA ILE A 36 -3.29 -15.34 -10.91
C ILE A 36 -3.38 -14.71 -9.52
N SER A 37 -2.22 -14.60 -8.87
CA SER A 37 -2.10 -14.05 -7.52
C SER A 37 -2.36 -12.54 -7.48
N THR A 38 -2.71 -12.02 -6.29
CA THR A 38 -2.82 -10.57 -6.05
C THR A 38 -1.53 -9.82 -6.39
N LEU A 39 -0.36 -10.44 -6.16
CA LEU A 39 0.93 -9.88 -6.53
C LEU A 39 1.06 -9.69 -8.05
N GLN A 40 0.59 -10.65 -8.85
CA GLN A 40 0.57 -10.52 -10.32
C GLN A 40 -0.43 -9.46 -10.81
N LYS A 41 -1.45 -9.13 -10.01
CA LYS A 41 -2.44 -8.08 -10.28
C LYS A 41 -2.02 -6.69 -9.76
N LYS A 42 -0.82 -6.55 -9.17
CA LYS A 42 -0.36 -5.33 -8.49
C LYS A 42 -0.63 -4.06 -9.30
N ASN A 43 -0.11 -4.00 -10.52
CA ASN A 43 -0.17 -2.84 -11.42
C ASN A 43 -1.61 -2.40 -11.73
N VAL A 44 -2.50 -3.38 -11.94
CA VAL A 44 -3.93 -3.12 -12.18
C VAL A 44 -4.63 -2.57 -10.93
N TYR A 45 -4.30 -3.08 -9.74
CA TYR A 45 -4.82 -2.51 -8.50
C TYR A 45 -4.31 -1.09 -8.28
N LEU A 46 -3.03 -0.82 -8.54
CA LEU A 46 -2.45 0.52 -8.42
C LEU A 46 -3.12 1.52 -9.38
N ALA A 47 -3.27 1.18 -10.67
CA ALA A 47 -3.96 2.03 -11.64
C ALA A 47 -5.40 2.35 -11.22
N LYS A 48 -6.14 1.33 -10.73
CA LYS A 48 -7.50 1.51 -10.23
C LYS A 48 -7.54 2.41 -8.99
N LEU A 49 -6.65 2.18 -8.03
CA LEU A 49 -6.59 2.97 -6.81
C LEU A 49 -6.17 4.41 -7.09
N ASP A 50 -5.22 4.65 -7.98
CA ASP A 50 -4.76 5.98 -8.35
C ASP A 50 -5.86 6.79 -9.06
N ARG A 51 -6.66 6.15 -9.92
CA ARG A 51 -7.87 6.78 -10.45
C ARG A 51 -8.83 7.16 -9.31
N MET A 52 -9.16 6.21 -8.42
CA MET A 52 -10.11 6.46 -7.34
C MET A 52 -9.66 7.58 -6.40
N ALA A 53 -8.39 7.57 -5.99
CA ALA A 53 -7.88 8.53 -5.03
C ALA A 53 -7.50 9.87 -5.66
N ASN A 54 -6.81 9.88 -6.80
CA ASN A 54 -6.23 11.11 -7.35
C ASN A 54 -7.12 11.77 -8.41
N ALA A 55 -7.84 11.00 -9.23
CA ALA A 55 -8.72 11.57 -10.26
C ALA A 55 -10.14 11.82 -9.72
N GLU A 56 -10.67 10.93 -8.88
CA GLU A 56 -12.04 11.01 -8.36
C GLU A 56 -12.14 11.55 -6.93
N LEU A 57 -11.02 11.70 -6.22
CA LEU A 57 -10.96 12.13 -4.81
C LEU A 57 -11.77 11.22 -3.85
N ARG A 58 -12.01 9.97 -4.24
CA ARG A 58 -12.74 8.95 -3.45
C ARG A 58 -11.79 8.21 -2.52
N TYR A 59 -11.14 8.95 -1.61
CA TYR A 59 -10.15 8.40 -0.69
C TYR A 59 -10.70 7.28 0.21
N ASP A 60 -11.95 7.39 0.65
CA ASP A 60 -12.64 6.36 1.44
C ASP A 60 -12.68 5.00 0.72
N ASP A 61 -13.05 5.02 -0.55
CA ASP A 61 -13.18 3.80 -1.35
C ASP A 61 -11.80 3.25 -1.71
N ALA A 62 -10.84 4.14 -2.00
CA ALA A 62 -9.45 3.76 -2.26
C ALA A 62 -8.83 3.10 -1.02
N CYS A 63 -9.03 3.65 0.17
CA CYS A 63 -8.56 3.06 1.43
C CYS A 63 -9.14 1.66 1.65
N ARG A 64 -10.46 1.46 1.44
CA ARG A 64 -11.10 0.15 1.60
C ARG A 64 -10.59 -0.89 0.61
N LEU A 65 -10.43 -0.50 -0.65
CA LEU A 65 -9.86 -1.39 -1.67
C LEU A 65 -8.41 -1.73 -1.33
N CYS A 66 -7.60 -0.74 -0.97
CA CYS A 66 -6.19 -0.95 -0.61
C CYS A 66 -6.03 -1.85 0.62
N LEU A 67 -6.86 -1.69 1.65
CA LEU A 67 -6.91 -2.61 2.80
C LEU A 67 -7.24 -4.05 2.39
N THR A 68 -8.10 -4.24 1.40
CA THR A 68 -8.45 -5.56 0.87
C THR A 68 -7.25 -6.19 0.18
N VAL A 69 -6.57 -5.43 -0.69
CA VAL A 69 -5.35 -5.86 -1.39
C VAL A 69 -4.23 -6.18 -0.41
N LEU A 70 -3.98 -5.30 0.58
CA LEU A 70 -2.98 -5.53 1.62
C LEU A 70 -3.27 -6.79 2.42
N LYS A 71 -4.54 -7.05 2.76
CA LYS A 71 -4.93 -8.29 3.44
C LYS A 71 -4.63 -9.54 2.59
N GLU A 72 -4.92 -9.50 1.29
CA GLU A 72 -4.59 -10.60 0.36
C GLU A 72 -3.08 -10.82 0.22
N LEU A 73 -2.28 -9.74 0.31
CA LEU A 73 -0.82 -9.83 0.37
C LEU A 73 -0.31 -10.33 1.75
N GLY A 74 -1.18 -10.57 2.74
CA GLY A 74 -0.79 -11.01 4.09
C GLY A 74 -0.48 -9.86 5.06
N CYS A 75 -0.89 -8.63 4.73
CA CYS A 75 -0.72 -7.44 5.55
C CYS A 75 -2.09 -6.93 6.06
N GLY A 76 -2.61 -7.55 7.11
CA GLY A 76 -3.88 -7.13 7.74
C GLY A 76 -3.76 -5.91 8.65
N PHE A 77 -4.88 -5.20 8.81
CA PHE A 77 -5.08 -4.11 9.77
C PHE A 77 -6.29 -4.40 10.67
N PRO A 78 -6.29 -3.92 11.92
CA PRO A 78 -7.44 -4.03 12.79
C PRO A 78 -8.63 -3.24 12.26
N ARG A 79 -9.86 -3.68 12.60
CA ARG A 79 -11.07 -2.88 12.37
C ARG A 79 -11.00 -1.61 13.23
N GLY A 80 -11.56 -0.51 12.71
CA GLY A 80 -11.54 0.80 13.34
C GLY A 80 -12.31 0.91 14.66
N GLY A 81 -12.45 2.15 15.14
CA GLY A 81 -13.05 2.48 16.43
C GLY A 81 -12.01 2.56 17.55
N VAL A 82 -12.47 2.58 18.80
CA VAL A 82 -11.63 2.82 20.00
C VAL A 82 -10.46 1.83 20.08
N MET A 83 -10.70 0.55 19.79
CA MET A 83 -9.65 -0.47 19.81
C MET A 83 -8.58 -0.25 18.72
N GLY A 84 -8.98 0.23 17.54
CA GLY A 84 -8.06 0.58 16.47
C GLY A 84 -7.15 1.75 16.87
N LEU A 85 -7.73 2.78 17.50
CA LEU A 85 -6.97 3.93 18.01
C LEU A 85 -6.00 3.55 19.12
N MET A 86 -6.43 2.72 20.09
CA MET A 86 -5.55 2.23 21.16
C MET A 86 -4.36 1.44 20.60
N LYS A 87 -4.60 0.57 19.62
CA LYS A 87 -3.52 -0.15 18.93
C LYS A 87 -2.57 0.79 18.19
N ALA A 88 -3.10 1.84 17.55
CA ALA A 88 -2.29 2.86 16.90
C ALA A 88 -1.36 3.57 17.89
N VAL A 89 -1.89 4.04 19.03
CA VAL A 89 -1.09 4.70 20.08
C VAL A 89 0.01 3.79 20.63
N VAL A 90 -0.32 2.53 20.93
CA VAL A 90 0.66 1.54 21.40
C VAL A 90 1.74 1.29 20.35
N SER A 91 1.36 1.14 19.08
CA SER A 91 2.30 0.93 17.97
C SER A 91 3.22 2.13 17.78
N VAL A 92 2.71 3.36 17.87
CA VAL A 92 3.53 4.59 17.81
C VAL A 92 4.54 4.62 18.95
N ARG A 93 4.11 4.39 20.20
CA ARG A 93 5.02 4.36 21.34
C ARG A 93 6.12 3.32 21.19
N ARG A 94 5.77 2.11 20.73
CA ARG A 94 6.73 1.03 20.47
C ARG A 94 7.72 1.42 19.38
N THR A 95 7.24 1.98 18.27
CA THR A 95 8.07 2.39 17.13
C THR A 95 9.03 3.50 17.53
N VAL A 96 8.55 4.53 18.24
CA VAL A 96 9.40 5.62 18.74
C VAL A 96 10.48 5.09 19.68
N LYS A 97 10.13 4.14 20.58
CA LYS A 97 11.12 3.52 21.45
C LYS A 97 12.17 2.73 20.64
N MET A 98 11.75 1.93 19.67
CA MET A 98 12.63 1.17 18.79
C MET A 98 13.60 2.08 18.02
N VAL A 99 13.08 3.15 17.39
CA VAL A 99 13.90 4.12 16.65
C VAL A 99 14.92 4.78 17.58
N LYS A 100 14.49 5.25 18.77
CA LYS A 100 15.40 5.88 19.75
C LYS A 100 16.48 4.94 20.30
N GLN A 101 16.24 3.64 20.29
CA GLN A 101 17.16 2.62 20.81
C GLN A 101 18.09 2.06 19.74
N THR A 102 17.86 2.37 18.46
CA THR A 102 18.67 1.84 17.37
C THR A 102 19.80 2.81 17.06
N PRO A 103 21.07 2.36 17.09
CA PRO A 103 22.21 3.19 16.70
C PRO A 103 22.13 3.60 15.23
N THR A 104 22.61 4.80 14.90
CA THR A 104 22.57 5.34 13.53
C THR A 104 23.36 4.47 12.55
N GLU A 105 24.45 3.85 13.01
CA GLU A 105 25.29 2.97 12.19
C GLU A 105 24.54 1.73 11.69
N VAL A 106 23.52 1.29 12.44
CA VAL A 106 22.63 0.20 12.02
C VAL A 106 21.71 0.67 10.88
N LEU A 107 21.33 1.94 10.85
CA LEU A 107 20.51 2.51 9.78
C LEU A 107 21.31 2.61 8.48
N ASP A 108 22.58 3.03 8.57
CA ASP A 108 23.48 3.16 7.42
C ASP A 108 23.84 1.81 6.78
N SER A 109 23.68 0.71 7.51
CA SER A 109 23.97 -0.66 7.05
C SER A 109 22.74 -1.46 6.63
N LEU A 110 21.55 -0.83 6.57
CA LEU A 110 20.34 -1.51 6.13
C LEU A 110 20.43 -1.93 4.65
N PRO A 111 20.15 -3.20 4.32
CA PRO A 111 20.23 -3.67 2.95
C PRO A 111 19.11 -3.09 2.08
N VAL A 112 19.34 -2.94 0.78
CA VAL A 112 18.28 -2.59 -0.16
C VAL A 112 17.41 -3.81 -0.42
N VAL A 113 16.10 -3.69 -0.25
CA VAL A 113 15.16 -4.80 -0.47
C VAL A 113 14.80 -4.93 -1.94
N THR A 114 15.00 -6.13 -2.50
CA THR A 114 14.68 -6.47 -3.90
C THR A 114 13.53 -7.48 -4.05
N ASP A 115 13.03 -8.03 -2.94
CA ASP A 115 11.94 -9.01 -2.97
C ASP A 115 10.62 -8.39 -3.48
N PRO A 116 10.04 -8.90 -4.59
CA PRO A 116 8.85 -8.30 -5.20
C PRO A 116 7.62 -8.29 -4.28
N SER A 117 7.48 -9.28 -3.39
CA SER A 117 6.34 -9.34 -2.48
C SER A 117 6.42 -8.26 -1.41
N LYS A 118 7.61 -8.07 -0.81
CA LYS A 118 7.87 -6.99 0.15
C LYS A 118 7.74 -5.62 -0.49
N LEU A 119 8.28 -5.44 -1.69
CA LEU A 119 8.15 -4.18 -2.44
C LEU A 119 6.69 -3.83 -2.70
N ALA A 120 5.88 -4.77 -3.21
CA ALA A 120 4.46 -4.54 -3.45
C ALA A 120 3.71 -4.18 -2.17
N LYS A 121 3.99 -4.84 -1.05
CA LYS A 121 3.39 -4.52 0.26
C LYS A 121 3.70 -3.09 0.69
N VAL A 122 4.98 -2.70 0.65
CA VAL A 122 5.40 -1.36 1.08
C VAL A 122 4.85 -0.29 0.16
N GLU A 123 4.75 -0.55 -1.15
CA GLU A 123 4.11 0.35 -2.11
C GLU A 123 2.63 0.60 -1.76
N PHE A 124 1.84 -0.45 -1.54
CA PHE A 124 0.45 -0.30 -1.11
C PHE A 124 0.32 0.33 0.28
N LEU A 125 1.25 0.05 1.21
CA LEU A 125 1.27 0.68 2.53
C LEU A 125 1.51 2.19 2.42
N ASN A 126 2.46 2.62 1.60
CA ASN A 126 2.76 4.02 1.36
C ASN A 126 1.56 4.74 0.74
N ARG A 127 0.95 4.14 -0.29
CA ARG A 127 -0.27 4.68 -0.92
C ARG A 127 -1.42 4.80 0.08
N LEU A 128 -1.68 3.76 0.88
CA LEU A 128 -2.69 3.78 1.93
C LEU A 128 -2.41 4.87 2.96
N ASN A 129 -1.16 5.07 3.35
CA ASN A 129 -0.76 6.10 4.32
C ASN A 129 -1.16 7.50 3.83
N VAL A 130 -0.80 7.83 2.59
CA VAL A 130 -1.16 9.12 1.96
C VAL A 130 -2.67 9.30 1.91
N TRP A 131 -3.43 8.29 1.46
CA TRP A 131 -4.88 8.42 1.35
C TRP A 131 -5.59 8.44 2.71
N CYS A 132 -5.06 7.76 3.72
CA CYS A 132 -5.58 7.86 5.09
C CYS A 132 -5.40 9.27 5.65
N TYR A 133 -4.29 9.93 5.35
CA TYR A 133 -4.08 11.33 5.70
C TYR A 133 -5.09 12.25 5.00
N LEU A 134 -5.28 12.06 3.69
CA LEU A 134 -6.21 12.87 2.89
C LEU A 134 -7.70 12.61 3.20
N ALA A 135 -8.07 11.40 3.60
CA ALA A 135 -9.44 11.05 3.99
C ALA A 135 -9.85 11.61 5.37
N GLY A 136 -8.91 12.21 6.10
CA GLY A 136 -9.18 12.89 7.36
C GLY A 136 -9.42 11.98 8.57
N GLU A 137 -10.14 12.49 9.57
CA GLU A 137 -10.24 11.93 10.93
C GLU A 137 -10.67 10.46 10.97
N LYS A 138 -11.53 10.05 10.04
CA LYS A 138 -12.05 8.68 9.95
C LYS A 138 -10.94 7.62 9.81
N PHE A 139 -9.82 7.99 9.21
CA PHE A 139 -8.71 7.08 8.92
C PHE A 139 -7.42 7.42 9.67
N VAL A 140 -7.48 8.33 10.65
CA VAL A 140 -6.29 8.73 11.44
C VAL A 140 -5.60 7.55 12.11
N TYR A 141 -6.35 6.57 12.63
CA TYR A 141 -5.78 5.38 13.25
C TYR A 141 -5.04 4.51 12.24
N LEU A 142 -5.54 4.41 10.99
CA LEU A 142 -4.85 3.69 9.92
C LEU A 142 -3.60 4.44 9.49
N PHE A 143 -3.65 5.76 9.35
CA PHE A 143 -2.48 6.57 9.04
C PHE A 143 -1.34 6.28 10.03
N LEU A 144 -1.63 6.30 11.33
CA LEU A 144 -0.64 5.98 12.36
C LEU A 144 -0.12 4.54 12.25
N LEU A 145 -1.02 3.57 12.05
CA LEU A 145 -0.64 2.15 11.92
C LEU A 145 0.15 1.85 10.65
N THR A 146 -0.12 2.53 9.53
CA THR A 146 0.64 2.35 8.30
C THR A 146 2.02 2.98 8.45
N THR A 147 2.14 4.16 9.06
CA THR A 147 3.44 4.80 9.33
C THR A 147 4.31 3.90 10.19
N THR A 148 3.79 3.42 11.32
CA THR A 148 4.56 2.56 12.23
C THR A 148 4.96 1.25 11.55
N LYS A 149 4.06 0.67 10.75
CA LYS A 149 4.36 -0.57 10.01
C LYS A 149 5.39 -0.36 8.91
N MET A 150 5.41 0.79 8.23
CA MET A 150 6.47 1.12 7.27
C MET A 150 7.83 1.21 7.97
N VAL A 151 7.90 1.91 9.11
CA VAL A 151 9.13 1.97 9.93
C VAL A 151 9.56 0.57 10.39
N GLU A 152 8.67 -0.20 11.01
CA GLU A 152 8.97 -1.59 11.44
C GLU A 152 9.44 -2.47 10.27
N THR A 153 8.87 -2.28 9.08
CA THR A 153 9.27 -3.03 7.88
C THR A 153 10.65 -2.62 7.40
N THR A 154 10.98 -1.32 7.41
CA THR A 154 12.31 -0.81 7.07
C THR A 154 13.38 -1.41 8.00
N PHE A 155 13.14 -1.39 9.31
CA PHE A 155 14.10 -1.92 10.29
C PHE A 155 14.24 -3.46 10.21
N SER A 156 13.16 -4.17 9.87
CA SER A 156 13.18 -5.65 9.85
C SER A 156 13.72 -6.23 8.55
N HIS A 157 13.61 -5.51 7.44
CA HIS A 157 13.90 -6.05 6.12
C HIS A 157 14.93 -5.27 5.32
N GLY A 158 15.18 -4.00 5.65
CA GLY A 158 16.04 -3.11 4.89
C GLY A 158 15.28 -1.95 4.27
N VAL A 159 15.99 -1.13 3.48
CA VAL A 159 15.44 0.08 2.85
C VAL A 159 14.68 -0.24 1.55
N PHE A 160 13.63 0.54 1.32
CA PHE A 160 12.78 0.54 0.14
C PHE A 160 12.78 1.95 -0.47
N GLU A 161 12.34 2.09 -1.71
CA GLU A 161 12.09 3.41 -2.32
C GLU A 161 11.10 4.26 -1.48
N TRP A 162 10.16 3.60 -0.80
CA TRP A 162 9.16 4.22 0.07
C TRP A 162 9.43 3.98 1.56
N SER A 163 10.70 3.84 1.96
CA SER A 163 11.05 3.79 3.39
C SER A 163 10.67 5.10 4.09
N ALA A 164 10.11 4.95 5.30
CA ALA A 164 9.73 6.05 6.18
C ALA A 164 10.93 6.75 6.83
#